data_AF-A0A8I0GRW1-F1
#
_entry.id   AF-A0A8I0GRW1-F1
#
_cell.length_a   1.000
_cell.length_b   1.000
_cell.length_c   1.000
_cell.angle_alpha   90.00
_cell.angle_beta   90.00
_cell.angle_gamma   90.00
#
_symmetry.space_group_name_H-M   'P 1'
#
loop_
_entity.id
_entity.type
_entity.pdbx_description
1 polymer ?
#
loop_
_entity_poly.entity_id
_entity_poly.type
_entity_poly.pdbx_seq_one_letter_code
_entity_poly.pdbx_strand_id
1 'polypeptide(L)'
;MALMLAGCGPKQLALPGDSVSKAATCAVVSAASSRARSPSAQGDLGFDDQTRILHYAMLAASDTGAFSAKKASEVVSRMGEVEADITNGKWQELESPCDQAYPQVKKTADIELPKARFDAALGCYSLGDFLVKTVQTNEPRAQEKLSELMKMRRDLDSTIGAGLKARGASEYEQTLALKQAALGKMVKLGAPAETAKMCTSRFV
;
A
#
# COMPACT_ATOMS: atom_id res chain seq x y z
N MET A 1 33.23 -40.78 -13.03
CA MET A 1 32.11 -40.37 -12.14
C MET A 1 31.19 -39.47 -12.93
N ALA A 2 29.99 -39.96 -13.23
CA ALA A 2 28.96 -39.22 -13.94
C ALA A 2 28.24 -38.28 -12.95
N LEU A 3 28.26 -36.97 -13.20
CA LEU A 3 27.38 -36.04 -12.50
C LEU A 3 25.99 -36.10 -13.15
N MET A 4 25.05 -36.71 -12.42
CA MET A 4 23.64 -36.68 -12.76
C MET A 4 23.10 -35.25 -12.62
N LEU A 5 22.81 -34.60 -13.74
CA LEU A 5 21.92 -33.43 -13.82
C LEU A 5 20.48 -33.91 -13.66
N ALA A 6 20.06 -34.19 -12.43
CA ALA A 6 18.68 -34.46 -12.10
C ALA A 6 17.94 -33.15 -11.81
N GLY A 7 16.87 -32.88 -12.56
CA GLY A 7 15.70 -32.20 -12.00
C GLY A 7 15.32 -30.82 -12.54
N CYS A 8 14.99 -30.72 -13.83
CA CYS A 8 13.96 -29.75 -14.28
C CYS A 8 12.58 -30.28 -13.89
N GLY A 9 12.23 -30.23 -12.61
CA GLY A 9 10.85 -30.36 -12.15
C GLY A 9 10.11 -29.01 -12.30
N PRO A 10 8.76 -28.99 -12.33
CA PRO A 10 8.03 -27.73 -12.33
C PRO A 10 8.44 -26.95 -11.09
N LYS A 11 9.10 -25.80 -11.30
CA LYS A 11 9.57 -24.93 -10.23
C LYS A 11 8.34 -24.54 -9.42
N GLN A 12 8.21 -25.06 -8.20
CA GLN A 12 7.14 -24.69 -7.29
C GLN A 12 7.11 -23.17 -7.22
N LEU A 13 5.93 -22.57 -7.44
CA LEU A 13 5.75 -21.12 -7.35
C LEU A 13 6.18 -20.72 -5.94
N ALA A 14 7.34 -20.07 -5.85
CA ALA A 14 7.93 -19.58 -4.62
C ALA A 14 8.03 -18.07 -4.72
N LEU A 15 7.92 -17.40 -3.57
CA LEU A 15 8.07 -15.95 -3.55
C LEU A 15 9.49 -15.54 -3.98
N PRO A 16 9.62 -14.52 -4.84
CA PRO A 16 10.93 -13.96 -5.18
C PRO A 16 11.71 -13.49 -3.95
N GLY A 17 13.04 -13.50 -4.05
CA GLY A 17 13.91 -13.07 -2.96
C GLY A 17 13.99 -11.55 -2.79
N ASP A 18 13.99 -10.81 -3.89
CA ASP A 18 14.06 -9.34 -3.89
C ASP A 18 12.73 -8.70 -3.47
N SER A 19 12.80 -7.56 -2.79
CA SER A 19 11.62 -6.91 -2.21
C SER A 19 10.61 -6.42 -3.26
N VAL A 20 11.10 -6.01 -4.44
CA VAL A 20 10.26 -5.44 -5.50
C VAL A 20 9.42 -6.55 -6.15
N SER A 21 10.07 -7.62 -6.62
CA SER A 21 9.38 -8.75 -7.24
C SER A 21 8.49 -9.47 -6.23
N LYS A 22 8.92 -9.61 -4.97
CA LYS A 22 8.09 -10.21 -3.92
C LYS A 22 6.80 -9.42 -3.70
N ALA A 23 6.89 -8.10 -3.57
CA ALA A 23 5.72 -7.24 -3.40
C ALA A 23 4.81 -7.27 -4.63
N ALA A 24 5.40 -7.22 -5.83
CA ALA A 24 4.65 -7.29 -7.08
C ALA A 24 3.89 -8.62 -7.22
N THR A 25 4.57 -9.74 -6.95
CA THR A 25 3.95 -11.08 -6.94
C THR A 25 2.77 -11.12 -5.98
N CYS A 26 2.95 -10.64 -4.74
CA CYS A 26 1.88 -10.68 -3.76
C CYS A 26 0.73 -9.69 -4.06
N ALA A 27 1.03 -8.55 -4.67
CA ALA A 27 -0.01 -7.64 -5.16
C ALA A 27 -0.85 -8.29 -6.27
N VAL A 28 -0.22 -8.99 -7.22
CA VAL A 28 -0.92 -9.73 -8.28
C VAL A 28 -1.75 -10.87 -7.69
N VAL A 29 -1.20 -11.65 -6.76
CA VAL A 29 -1.95 -12.71 -6.05
C VAL A 29 -3.16 -12.12 -5.33
N SER A 30 -2.99 -10.99 -4.64
CA SER A 30 -4.09 -10.29 -3.97
C SER A 30 -5.15 -9.81 -4.97
N ALA A 31 -4.75 -9.29 -6.12
CA ALA A 31 -5.67 -8.85 -7.17
C ALA A 31 -6.45 -10.03 -7.77
N ALA A 32 -5.77 -11.15 -8.06
CA ALA A 32 -6.40 -12.37 -8.55
C ALA A 32 -7.41 -12.94 -7.54
N SER A 33 -7.03 -12.99 -6.26
CA SER A 33 -7.89 -13.42 -5.15
C SER A 33 -9.14 -12.54 -5.04
N SER A 34 -8.99 -11.21 -5.08
CA SER A 34 -10.14 -10.29 -5.01
C SER A 34 -11.07 -10.41 -6.22
N ARG A 35 -10.52 -10.58 -7.44
CA ARG A 35 -11.33 -10.82 -8.65
C ARG A 35 -12.06 -12.16 -8.60
N ALA A 36 -11.42 -13.22 -8.11
CA ALA A 36 -12.04 -14.54 -7.98
C ALA A 36 -13.20 -14.56 -6.98
N ARG A 37 -13.16 -13.72 -5.93
CA ARG A 37 -14.25 -13.56 -4.96
C ARG A 37 -15.41 -12.70 -5.46
N SER A 38 -15.19 -11.89 -6.49
CA SER A 38 -16.17 -10.95 -7.04
C SER A 38 -16.33 -11.11 -8.57
N PRO A 39 -16.66 -12.32 -9.08
CA PRO A 39 -16.65 -12.60 -10.53
C PRO A 39 -17.76 -11.86 -11.31
N SER A 40 -18.80 -11.39 -10.63
CA SER A 40 -19.91 -10.62 -11.23
C SER A 40 -19.67 -9.10 -11.25
N ALA A 41 -18.58 -8.62 -10.63
CA ALA A 41 -18.20 -7.21 -10.70
C ALA A 41 -17.56 -6.92 -12.06
N GLN A 42 -18.39 -6.67 -13.07
CA GLN A 42 -17.94 -5.91 -14.24
C GLN A 42 -17.57 -4.51 -13.76
N GLY A 43 -16.29 -4.26 -13.46
CA GLY A 43 -15.82 -2.94 -13.06
C GLY A 43 -14.63 -2.93 -12.12
N ASP A 44 -14.40 -1.75 -11.53
CA ASP A 44 -13.32 -1.50 -10.58
C ASP A 44 -13.47 -2.38 -9.33
N LEU A 45 -12.35 -2.84 -8.77
CA LEU A 45 -12.35 -3.43 -7.43
C LEU A 45 -12.85 -2.39 -6.42
N GLY A 46 -13.48 -2.85 -5.33
CA GLY A 46 -13.87 -1.95 -4.24
C GLY A 46 -12.66 -1.26 -3.60
N PHE A 47 -12.88 -0.13 -2.92
CA PHE A 47 -11.83 0.67 -2.29
C PHE A 47 -10.87 -0.16 -1.42
N ASP A 48 -11.43 -1.06 -0.60
CA ASP A 48 -10.64 -1.87 0.34
C ASP A 48 -9.73 -2.86 -0.39
N ASP A 49 -10.19 -3.44 -1.51
CA ASP A 49 -9.38 -4.34 -2.33
C ASP A 49 -8.30 -3.57 -3.11
N GLN A 50 -8.66 -2.43 -3.72
CA GLN A 50 -7.68 -1.59 -4.42
C GLN A 50 -6.57 -1.13 -3.47
N THR A 51 -6.94 -0.61 -2.31
CA THR A 51 -5.96 -0.14 -1.33
C THR A 51 -5.13 -1.27 -0.73
N ARG A 52 -5.70 -2.48 -0.57
CA ARG A 52 -4.94 -3.67 -0.17
C ARG A 52 -3.87 -4.05 -1.22
N ILE A 53 -4.21 -4.01 -2.50
CA ILE A 53 -3.25 -4.29 -3.59
C ILE A 53 -2.13 -3.23 -3.60
N LEU A 54 -2.48 -1.94 -3.48
CA LEU A 54 -1.50 -0.86 -3.39
C LEU A 54 -0.58 -0.98 -2.17
N HIS A 55 -1.06 -1.58 -1.08
CA HIS A 55 -0.34 -1.67 0.18
C HIS A 55 0.99 -2.42 0.05
N TYR A 56 1.07 -3.44 -0.81
CA TYR A 56 2.32 -4.15 -1.07
C TYR A 56 3.41 -3.24 -1.62
N ALA A 57 3.06 -2.39 -2.61
CA ALA A 57 3.98 -1.40 -3.16
C ALA A 57 4.36 -0.36 -2.10
N MET A 58 3.41 0.06 -1.27
CA MET A 58 3.68 1.00 -0.18
C MET A 58 4.65 0.42 0.87
N LEU A 59 4.48 -0.85 1.24
CA LEU A 59 5.34 -1.54 2.22
C LEU A 59 6.75 -1.70 1.68
N ALA A 60 6.90 -2.17 0.43
CA ALA A 60 8.20 -2.27 -0.22
C ALA A 60 8.88 -0.90 -0.37
N ALA A 61 8.12 0.13 -0.70
CA ALA A 61 8.59 1.50 -0.80
C ALA A 61 9.00 2.12 0.55
N SER A 62 8.64 1.50 1.67
CA SER A 62 8.88 2.04 3.01
C SER A 62 9.79 1.14 3.86
N ASP A 63 10.52 0.21 3.25
CA ASP A 63 11.39 -0.73 3.98
C ASP A 63 12.52 0.00 4.72
N THR A 64 13.09 1.05 4.13
CA THR A 64 14.09 1.94 4.75
C THR A 64 13.48 3.03 5.64
N GLY A 65 12.19 2.94 5.96
CA GLY A 65 11.49 3.85 6.89
C GLY A 65 10.71 4.97 6.20
N ALA A 66 11.36 5.74 5.31
CA ALA A 66 10.68 6.75 4.50
C ALA A 66 10.12 6.13 3.21
N PHE A 67 8.96 6.60 2.77
CA PHE A 67 8.34 6.16 1.52
C PHE A 67 9.12 6.65 0.29
N SER A 68 9.47 5.73 -0.60
CA SER A 68 10.12 5.99 -1.89
C SER A 68 9.15 5.83 -3.05
N ALA A 69 8.76 6.94 -3.68
CA ALA A 69 7.89 6.92 -4.87
C ALA A 69 8.51 6.13 -6.03
N LYS A 70 9.85 6.21 -6.18
CA LYS A 70 10.59 5.42 -7.18
C LYS A 70 10.40 3.92 -6.96
N LYS A 71 10.59 3.44 -5.72
CA LYS A 71 10.46 2.02 -5.39
C LYS A 71 9.01 1.54 -5.50
N ALA A 72 8.03 2.38 -5.14
CA ALA A 72 6.62 2.08 -5.39
C ALA A 72 6.33 1.92 -6.89
N SER A 73 6.87 2.81 -7.72
CA SER A 73 6.74 2.70 -9.18
C SER A 73 7.40 1.44 -9.73
N GLU A 74 8.59 1.06 -9.24
CA GLU A 74 9.26 -0.18 -9.62
C GLU A 74 8.39 -1.41 -9.33
N VAL A 75 7.71 -1.45 -8.18
CA VAL A 75 6.77 -2.52 -7.84
C VAL A 75 5.59 -2.54 -8.81
N VAL A 76 4.98 -1.39 -9.10
CA VAL A 76 3.83 -1.30 -10.01
C VAL A 76 4.21 -1.73 -11.43
N SER A 77 5.37 -1.29 -11.94
CA SER A 77 5.89 -1.75 -13.23
C SER A 77 6.09 -3.27 -13.22
N ARG A 78 6.70 -3.80 -12.15
CA ARG A 78 6.94 -5.24 -12.01
C ARG A 78 5.63 -6.04 -11.95
N MET A 79 4.56 -5.51 -11.35
CA MET A 79 3.25 -6.18 -11.34
C MET A 79 2.74 -6.46 -12.76
N GLY A 80 2.83 -5.47 -13.66
CA GLY A 80 2.41 -5.65 -15.06
C GLY A 80 3.23 -6.68 -15.82
N GLU A 81 4.53 -6.81 -15.49
CA GLU A 81 5.41 -7.81 -16.11
C GLU A 81 5.11 -9.25 -15.65
N VAL A 82 4.66 -9.44 -14.41
CA VAL A 82 4.46 -10.78 -13.81
C VAL A 82 2.99 -11.22 -13.76
N GLU A 83 2.03 -10.36 -14.10
CA GLU A 83 0.59 -10.63 -13.95
C GLU A 83 0.16 -11.89 -14.70
N ALA A 84 0.49 -11.99 -15.99
CA ALA A 84 0.09 -13.12 -16.83
C ALA A 84 0.69 -14.44 -16.33
N ASP A 85 1.99 -14.47 -16.04
CA ASP A 85 2.68 -15.69 -15.60
C ASP A 85 2.14 -16.21 -14.27
N ILE A 86 1.82 -15.31 -13.33
CA ILE A 86 1.24 -15.68 -12.04
C ILE A 86 -0.20 -16.14 -12.21
N THR A 87 -1.04 -15.36 -12.91
CA THR A 87 -2.49 -15.63 -12.99
C THR A 87 -2.81 -16.87 -13.83
N ASN A 88 -1.97 -17.23 -14.81
CA ASN A 88 -2.05 -18.49 -15.55
C ASN A 88 -1.50 -19.69 -14.77
N GLY A 89 -0.78 -19.45 -13.68
CA GLY A 89 -0.22 -20.47 -12.79
C GLY A 89 -1.12 -20.82 -11.59
N LYS A 90 -0.56 -21.57 -10.64
CA LYS A 90 -1.21 -21.95 -9.38
C LYS A 90 -1.05 -20.87 -8.29
N TRP A 91 -1.48 -19.65 -8.60
CA TRP A 91 -1.30 -18.49 -7.70
C TRP A 91 -1.96 -18.65 -6.33
N GLN A 92 -2.97 -19.52 -6.20
CA GLN A 92 -3.62 -19.82 -4.92
C GLN A 92 -2.62 -20.40 -3.90
N GLU A 93 -1.62 -21.16 -4.37
CA GLU A 93 -0.56 -21.70 -3.51
C GLU A 93 0.35 -20.59 -2.92
N LEU A 94 0.31 -19.38 -3.48
CA LEU A 94 1.07 -18.21 -3.01
C LEU A 94 0.33 -17.34 -2.00
N GLU A 95 -0.98 -17.54 -1.77
CA GLU A 95 -1.74 -16.69 -0.84
C GLU A 95 -1.14 -16.72 0.58
N SER A 96 -0.93 -17.91 1.14
CA SER A 96 -0.39 -18.06 2.50
C SER A 96 1.04 -17.52 2.63
N PRO A 97 1.98 -17.83 1.71
CA PRO A 97 3.29 -17.18 1.70
C PRO A 97 3.23 -15.65 1.66
N CYS A 98 2.33 -15.07 0.87
CA CYS A 98 2.16 -13.62 0.80
C CYS A 98 1.66 -13.01 2.10
N ASP A 99 0.70 -13.67 2.76
CA ASP A 99 0.20 -13.24 4.07
C ASP A 99 1.29 -13.24 5.13
N GLN A 100 2.16 -14.26 5.12
CA GLN A 100 3.29 -14.37 6.04
C GLN A 100 4.34 -13.30 5.76
N ALA A 101 4.58 -12.97 4.48
CA ALA A 101 5.55 -11.96 4.08
C ALA A 101 5.08 -10.52 4.38
N TYR A 102 3.76 -10.27 4.30
CA TYR A 102 3.17 -8.95 4.46
C TYR A 102 1.95 -8.96 5.43
N PRO A 103 2.16 -9.27 6.72
CA PRO A 103 1.06 -9.37 7.68
C PRO A 103 0.30 -8.05 7.86
N GLN A 104 0.94 -6.90 7.61
CA GLN A 104 0.31 -5.58 7.70
C GLN A 104 -0.86 -5.41 6.73
N VAL A 105 -0.85 -6.12 5.60
CA VAL A 105 -1.87 -6.04 4.55
C VAL A 105 -3.23 -6.55 5.04
N LYS A 106 -3.23 -7.48 6.01
CA LYS A 106 -4.44 -8.07 6.60
C LYS A 106 -4.77 -7.51 7.98
N LYS A 107 -3.92 -6.65 8.54
CA LYS A 107 -4.16 -6.08 9.86
C LYS A 107 -5.25 -5.01 9.79
N THR A 108 -6.44 -5.34 10.28
CA THR A 108 -7.62 -4.45 10.32
C THR A 108 -8.04 -4.05 11.73
N ALA A 109 -7.44 -4.65 12.76
CA ALA A 109 -7.66 -4.33 14.16
C ALA A 109 -6.37 -3.83 14.82
N ASP A 110 -6.49 -3.24 16.01
CA ASP A 110 -5.37 -2.75 16.83
C ASP A 110 -4.44 -1.80 16.06
N ILE A 111 -5.05 -0.94 15.25
CA ILE A 111 -4.38 0.13 14.51
C ILE A 111 -4.34 1.36 15.41
N GLU A 112 -3.16 1.64 15.95
CA GLU A 112 -2.93 2.83 16.77
C GLU A 112 -2.26 3.93 15.95
N LEU A 113 -2.92 5.08 15.85
CA LEU A 113 -2.30 6.28 15.29
C LEU A 113 -1.21 6.83 16.23
N PRO A 114 -0.23 7.58 15.72
CA PRO A 114 0.75 8.25 16.55
C PRO A 114 0.10 9.06 17.69
N LYS A 115 0.69 9.00 18.89
CA LYS A 115 0.14 9.70 20.08
C LYS A 115 0.23 11.22 19.91
N ALA A 116 1.39 11.71 19.48
CA ALA A 116 1.60 13.13 19.21
C ALA A 116 0.65 13.63 18.12
N ARG A 117 -0.12 14.68 18.43
CA ARG A 117 -1.18 15.20 17.54
C ARG A 117 -0.63 15.57 16.16
N PHE A 118 0.51 16.26 16.11
CA PHE A 118 1.10 16.65 14.82
C PHE A 118 1.57 15.45 14.01
N ASP A 119 2.21 14.46 14.64
CA ASP A 119 2.73 13.29 13.92
C ASP A 119 1.58 12.45 13.34
N ALA A 120 0.47 12.32 14.07
CA ALA A 120 -0.74 11.69 13.56
C ALA A 120 -1.36 12.51 12.43
N ALA A 121 -1.46 13.83 12.58
CA ALA A 121 -2.00 14.70 11.54
C ALA A 121 -1.16 14.61 10.25
N LEU A 122 0.16 14.68 10.36
CA LEU A 122 1.07 14.58 9.21
C LEU A 122 0.99 13.21 8.54
N GLY A 123 0.95 12.14 9.34
CA GLY A 123 0.75 10.78 8.82
C GLY A 123 -0.58 10.63 8.07
N CYS A 124 -1.68 11.05 8.69
CA CYS A 124 -3.01 11.00 8.08
C CYS A 124 -3.13 11.88 6.83
N TYR A 125 -2.54 13.07 6.86
CA TYR A 125 -2.44 13.96 5.71
C TYR A 125 -1.70 13.30 4.54
N SER A 126 -0.53 12.71 4.80
CA SER A 126 0.28 12.05 3.78
C SER A 126 -0.36 10.77 3.23
N LEU A 127 -0.99 9.96 4.10
CA LEU A 127 -1.75 8.79 3.67
C LEU A 127 -2.95 9.19 2.80
N GLY A 128 -3.72 10.20 3.25
CA GLY A 128 -4.84 10.72 2.48
C GLY A 128 -4.42 11.29 1.13
N ASP A 129 -3.30 12.02 1.06
CA ASP A 129 -2.78 12.56 -0.20
C ASP A 129 -2.39 11.46 -1.18
N PHE A 130 -1.73 10.41 -0.68
CA PHE A 130 -1.37 9.25 -1.48
C PHE A 130 -2.63 8.55 -2.02
N LEU A 131 -3.57 8.18 -1.15
CA LEU A 131 -4.76 7.43 -1.54
C LEU A 131 -5.63 8.20 -2.54
N VAL A 132 -5.83 9.51 -2.33
CA VAL A 132 -6.60 10.36 -3.26
C VAL A 132 -5.95 10.47 -4.64
N LYS A 133 -4.61 10.46 -4.72
CA LYS A 133 -3.89 10.54 -5.99
C LYS A 133 -3.78 9.20 -6.72
N THR A 134 -3.75 8.10 -5.97
CA THR A 134 -3.43 6.77 -6.53
C THR A 134 -4.68 5.93 -6.78
N VAL A 135 -5.71 6.02 -5.93
CA VAL A 135 -6.94 5.25 -6.12
C VAL A 135 -7.83 5.96 -7.14
N GLN A 136 -8.05 5.31 -8.28
CA GLN A 136 -8.95 5.78 -9.32
C GLN A 136 -10.15 4.84 -9.40
N THR A 137 -11.35 5.38 -9.22
CA THR A 137 -12.55 4.55 -9.17
C THR A 137 -13.81 5.34 -9.48
N ASN A 138 -14.76 4.67 -10.13
CA ASN A 138 -16.10 5.15 -10.35
C ASN A 138 -17.13 4.59 -9.35
N GLU A 139 -16.69 3.81 -8.35
CA GLU A 139 -17.58 3.22 -7.36
C GLU A 139 -18.03 4.29 -6.34
N PRO A 140 -19.35 4.52 -6.16
CA PRO A 140 -19.83 5.63 -5.34
C PRO A 140 -19.35 5.61 -3.89
N ARG A 141 -19.31 4.46 -3.22
CA ARG A 141 -18.84 4.37 -1.82
C ARG A 141 -17.35 4.67 -1.72
N ALA A 142 -16.55 4.23 -2.68
CA ALA A 142 -15.14 4.58 -2.76
C ALA A 142 -14.93 6.08 -2.99
N GLN A 143 -15.75 6.71 -3.84
CA GLN A 143 -15.72 8.17 -4.06
C GLN A 143 -16.09 8.95 -2.80
N GLU A 144 -17.03 8.46 -2.00
CA GLU A 144 -17.37 9.03 -0.69
C GLU A 144 -16.16 8.98 0.27
N LYS A 145 -15.53 7.80 0.42
CA LYS A 145 -14.30 7.65 1.23
C LYS A 145 -13.18 8.59 0.76
N LEU A 146 -12.97 8.71 -0.55
CA LEU A 146 -11.98 9.63 -1.12
C LEU A 146 -12.33 11.10 -0.83
N SER A 147 -13.61 11.45 -0.84
CA SER A 147 -14.09 12.79 -0.52
C SER A 147 -13.87 13.16 0.94
N GLU A 148 -14.10 12.22 1.87
CA GLU A 148 -13.76 12.39 3.29
C GLU A 148 -12.26 12.61 3.48
N LEU A 149 -11.41 11.85 2.81
CA LEU A 149 -9.96 12.04 2.84
C LEU A 149 -9.53 13.40 2.28
N MET A 150 -10.16 13.85 1.19
CA MET A 150 -9.93 15.19 0.65
C MET A 150 -10.35 16.29 1.63
N LYS A 151 -11.49 16.13 2.32
CA LYS A 151 -11.95 17.06 3.35
C LYS A 151 -10.96 17.11 4.51
N MET A 152 -10.61 15.96 5.09
CA MET A 152 -9.63 15.84 6.16
C MET A 152 -8.33 16.58 5.82
N ARG A 153 -7.82 16.41 4.60
CA ARG A 153 -6.59 17.08 4.16
C ARG A 153 -6.72 18.60 4.14
N ARG A 154 -7.83 19.12 3.59
CA ARG A 154 -8.09 20.57 3.59
C ARG A 154 -8.16 21.13 5.01
N ASP A 155 -8.83 20.41 5.90
CA ASP A 155 -8.97 20.82 7.31
C ASP A 155 -7.62 20.80 8.05
N LEU A 156 -6.69 19.94 7.61
CA LEU A 156 -5.34 19.82 8.17
C LEU A 156 -4.31 20.77 7.52
N ASP A 157 -4.55 21.33 6.32
CA ASP A 157 -3.53 22.05 5.54
C ASP A 157 -2.80 23.14 6.34
N SER A 158 -3.55 23.98 7.08
CA SER A 158 -2.98 25.06 7.89
C SER A 158 -2.12 24.52 9.05
N THR A 159 -2.59 23.48 9.73
CA THR A 159 -1.89 22.83 10.84
C THR A 159 -0.60 22.16 10.36
N ILE A 160 -0.65 21.48 9.21
CA ILE A 160 0.51 20.83 8.60
C ILE A 160 1.53 21.88 8.15
N GLY A 161 1.10 22.92 7.44
CA GLY A 161 2.00 24.01 7.01
C GLY A 161 2.71 24.67 8.18
N ALA A 162 1.98 25.05 9.23
CA ALA A 162 2.56 25.65 10.43
C ALA A 162 3.53 24.70 11.16
N GLY A 163 3.14 23.44 11.34
CA GLY A 163 3.95 22.49 12.09
C GLY A 163 5.19 21.97 11.34
N LEU A 164 5.18 21.96 10.00
CA LEU A 164 6.37 21.73 9.17
C LEU A 164 7.35 22.91 9.29
N LYS A 165 6.86 24.15 9.17
CA LYS A 165 7.68 25.36 9.37
C LYS A 165 8.32 25.39 10.75
N ALA A 166 7.57 25.06 11.80
CA ALA A 166 8.08 24.99 13.17
C ALA A 166 9.19 23.95 13.37
N ARG A 167 9.28 22.95 12.49
CA ARG A 167 10.33 21.92 12.47
C ARG A 167 11.48 22.27 11.52
N GLY A 168 11.52 23.50 11.00
CA GLY A 168 12.57 23.96 10.09
C GLY A 168 12.45 23.44 8.67
N ALA A 169 11.32 22.81 8.29
CA ALA A 169 11.06 22.41 6.92
C ALA A 169 10.43 23.58 6.14
N SER A 170 11.27 24.51 5.68
CA SER A 170 10.83 25.65 4.86
C SER A 170 10.89 25.36 3.36
N GLU A 171 11.77 24.43 2.95
CA GLU A 171 11.95 24.06 1.55
C GLU A 171 11.09 22.85 1.15
N TYR A 172 10.82 22.75 -0.16
CA TYR A 172 10.03 21.64 -0.72
C TYR A 172 10.61 20.27 -0.34
N GLU A 173 11.91 20.07 -0.53
CA GLU A 173 12.57 18.78 -0.27
C GLU A 173 12.50 18.36 1.21
N GLN A 174 12.65 19.32 2.13
CA GLN A 174 12.53 19.07 3.57
C GLN A 174 11.09 18.69 3.95
N THR A 175 10.12 19.40 3.38
CA THR A 175 8.70 19.09 3.55
C THR A 175 8.37 17.71 3.01
N LEU A 176 8.88 17.38 1.82
CA LEU A 176 8.67 16.08 1.18
C LEU A 176 9.27 14.96 2.02
N ALA A 177 10.50 15.12 2.51
CA ALA A 177 11.15 14.12 3.36
C ALA A 177 10.34 13.82 4.64
N LEU A 178 9.82 14.86 5.31
CA LEU A 178 8.96 14.67 6.50
C LEU A 178 7.64 13.96 6.16
N LYS A 179 7.01 14.32 5.04
CA LYS A 179 5.79 13.66 4.56
C LYS A 179 6.03 12.20 4.18
N GLN A 180 7.13 11.90 3.50
CA GLN A 180 7.52 10.53 3.14
C GLN A 180 7.86 9.68 4.36
N ALA A 181 8.56 10.25 5.35
CA ALA A 181 8.83 9.58 6.62
C ALA A 181 7.53 9.29 7.40
N ALA A 182 6.59 10.24 7.41
CA ALA A 182 5.29 10.03 8.04
C ALA A 182 4.48 8.95 7.31
N LEU A 183 4.41 9.00 5.97
CA LEU A 183 3.73 7.98 5.16
C LEU A 183 4.31 6.57 5.40
N GLY A 184 5.63 6.44 5.42
CA GLY A 184 6.28 5.14 5.63
C GLY A 184 6.01 4.55 7.03
N LYS A 185 5.79 5.39 8.04
CA LYS A 185 5.30 4.94 9.36
C LYS A 185 3.84 4.50 9.30
N MET A 186 2.97 5.29 8.67
CA MET A 186 1.54 5.02 8.56
C MET A 186 1.24 3.70 7.84
N VAL A 187 1.98 3.44 6.76
CA VAL A 187 1.87 2.19 5.97
C VAL A 187 2.11 0.94 6.81
N LYS A 188 2.89 1.02 7.88
CA LYS A 188 3.21 -0.14 8.72
C LYS A 188 2.14 -0.41 9.78
N LEU A 189 1.17 0.49 9.98
CA LEU A 189 0.19 0.39 11.06
C LEU A 189 -0.87 -0.70 10.80
N GLY A 190 -1.25 -0.89 9.54
CA GLY A 190 -2.22 -1.88 9.10
C GLY A 190 -2.73 -1.59 7.69
N ALA A 191 -3.83 -2.23 7.32
CA ALA A 191 -4.48 -2.07 6.02
C ALA A 191 -4.80 -0.59 5.75
N PRO A 192 -4.59 -0.06 4.52
CA PRO A 192 -4.72 1.38 4.29
C PRO A 192 -6.14 1.89 4.44
N ALA A 193 -7.15 1.10 4.08
CA ALA A 193 -8.56 1.46 4.27
C ALA A 193 -8.93 1.65 5.75
N GLU A 194 -8.51 0.74 6.63
CA GLU A 194 -8.77 0.88 8.07
C GLU A 194 -7.92 1.98 8.69
N THR A 195 -6.66 2.15 8.26
CA THR A 195 -5.82 3.26 8.73
C THR A 195 -6.40 4.62 8.31
N ALA A 196 -6.93 4.72 7.08
CA ALA A 196 -7.64 5.90 6.58
C ALA A 196 -8.90 6.19 7.40
N LYS A 197 -9.68 5.17 7.76
CA LYS A 197 -10.84 5.30 8.65
C LYS A 197 -10.46 5.82 10.04
N MET A 198 -9.37 5.32 10.63
CA MET A 198 -8.86 5.85 11.90
C MET A 198 -8.46 7.33 11.77
N CYS A 199 -7.89 7.71 10.63
CA CYS A 199 -7.54 9.09 10.33
C CYS A 199 -8.75 10.00 10.21
N THR A 200 -9.77 9.63 9.43
CA THR A 200 -10.98 10.44 9.27
C THR A 200 -11.74 10.53 10.59
N SER A 201 -11.87 9.44 11.35
CA SER A 201 -12.49 9.46 12.68
C SER A 201 -11.80 10.40 13.68
N ARG A 202 -10.51 10.72 13.50
CA ARG A 202 -9.76 11.59 14.41
C ARG A 202 -9.77 13.06 13.98
N PHE A 203 -9.92 13.33 12.69
CA PHE A 203 -9.64 14.65 12.11
C PHE A 203 -10.76 15.22 11.22
N VAL A 204 -11.87 14.51 11.03
CA VAL A 204 -13.10 14.97 10.36
C VAL A 204 -14.25 14.95 11.35
#